data_AF-A0A372RBJ5-F1
#
_entry.id   AF-A0A372RBJ5-F1
#
_cell.length_a   1.000
_cell.length_b   1.000
_cell.length_c   1.000
_cell.angle_alpha   90.00
_cell.angle_beta   90.00
_cell.angle_gamma   90.00
#
_symmetry.space_group_name_H-M   'P 1'
#
loop_
_entity.id
_entity.type
_entity.pdbx_description
1 polymer ?
#
loop_
_entity_poly.entity_id
_entity_poly.type
_entity_poly.pdbx_seq_one_letter_code
_entity_poly.pdbx_strand_id
1 'polypeptide(L)'
;MSDIGSVQNQMVEFNIFYQPQNDNYIYHITCRKITQDHLQGTGNSIFLDDNYDYEFFIENLDDSTTMFHVTCKLLPNSLILNILNKEIYGFDFDITELRRRNSLTLHQKLNLEPARE
;
A
#
# COMPACT_ATOMS: atom_id res chain seq x y z
N MET A 1 13.50 4.47 -44.59
CA MET A 1 12.22 5.21 -44.50
C MET A 1 11.11 4.17 -44.46
N SER A 2 10.35 3.97 -43.40
CA SER A 2 10.12 4.79 -42.20
C SER A 2 9.69 3.86 -41.05
N ASP A 3 10.44 3.90 -39.95
CA ASP A 3 9.90 3.64 -38.62
C ASP A 3 8.88 4.73 -38.29
N ILE A 4 7.75 4.35 -37.67
CA ILE A 4 7.04 5.03 -36.57
C ILE A 4 5.74 4.27 -36.30
N GLY A 5 5.64 3.73 -35.09
CA GLY A 5 4.46 3.10 -34.53
C GLY A 5 4.73 2.47 -33.17
N SER A 6 5.38 3.20 -32.24
CA SER A 6 5.26 2.95 -30.80
C SER A 6 3.77 3.01 -30.42
N VAL A 7 3.26 2.18 -29.51
CA VAL A 7 3.35 2.36 -28.05
C VAL A 7 3.21 1.00 -27.36
N GLN A 8 4.03 0.81 -26.34
CA GLN A 8 4.01 -0.28 -25.37
C GLN A 8 2.59 -0.59 -24.84
N ASN A 9 2.11 -1.82 -24.99
CA ASN A 9 1.02 -2.34 -24.15
C ASN A 9 1.63 -2.94 -22.85
N GLN A 10 2.48 -2.16 -22.15
CA GLN A 10 3.24 -2.56 -20.96
C GLN A 10 2.67 -1.95 -19.68
N MET A 11 1.52 -2.44 -19.20
CA MET A 11 1.37 -2.70 -17.76
C MET A 11 0.11 -3.52 -17.47
N VAL A 12 0.31 -4.75 -16.98
CA VAL A 12 -0.75 -5.68 -16.54
C VAL A 12 -0.99 -5.55 -15.02
N GLU A 13 -0.03 -4.97 -14.29
CA GLU A 13 -0.17 -4.57 -12.89
C GLU A 13 0.73 -3.37 -12.61
N PHE A 14 0.30 -2.44 -11.76
CA PHE A 14 1.17 -1.45 -11.14
C PHE A 14 0.85 -1.22 -9.67
N ASN A 15 1.89 -0.82 -8.95
CA ASN A 15 1.85 -0.61 -7.51
C ASN A 15 2.36 0.81 -7.19
N ILE A 16 1.62 1.55 -6.38
CA ILE A 16 2.02 2.89 -5.92
C ILE A 16 1.75 3.05 -4.43
N PHE A 17 2.54 3.90 -3.78
CA PHE A 17 2.23 4.43 -2.46
C PHE A 17 1.61 5.81 -2.60
N TYR A 18 0.53 6.05 -1.89
CA TYR A 18 -0.19 7.32 -1.88
C TYR A 18 -0.45 7.77 -0.44
N GLN A 19 -0.19 9.04 -0.14
CA GLN A 19 -0.54 9.66 1.12
C GLN A 19 -1.29 10.99 0.83
N PRO A 20 -2.60 11.08 1.16
CA PRO A 20 -3.34 12.33 1.06
C PRO A 20 -2.76 13.42 1.98
N GLN A 21 -2.85 14.69 1.58
CA GLN A 21 -2.31 15.81 2.39
C GLN A 21 -2.94 15.94 3.78
N ASN A 22 -4.18 15.49 3.95
CA ASN A 22 -4.94 15.60 5.20
C ASN A 22 -5.09 14.27 5.93
N ASP A 23 -4.35 13.24 5.52
CA ASP A 23 -4.39 11.93 6.14
C ASP A 23 -3.00 11.53 6.64
N ASN A 24 -2.98 10.92 7.83
CA ASN A 24 -1.78 10.38 8.45
C ASN A 24 -1.49 8.96 7.98
N TYR A 25 -2.33 8.34 7.15
CA TYR A 25 -2.13 6.98 6.66
C TYR A 25 -1.51 6.95 5.27
N ILE A 26 -0.63 5.97 5.06
CA ILE A 26 -0.04 5.67 3.75
C ILE A 26 -0.82 4.50 3.16
N TYR A 27 -1.20 4.62 1.90
CA TYR A 27 -1.93 3.60 1.17
C TYR A 27 -1.00 2.95 0.16
N HIS A 28 -0.91 1.63 0.17
CA HIS A 28 -0.38 0.85 -0.93
C HIS A 28 -1.52 0.49 -1.86
N ILE A 29 -1.47 0.97 -3.09
CA ILE A 29 -2.50 0.79 -4.10
C ILE A 29 -1.92 -0.11 -5.19
N THR A 30 -2.58 -1.22 -5.45
CA THR A 30 -2.28 -2.14 -6.55
C THR A 30 -3.40 -2.06 -7.56
N CYS A 31 -3.08 -1.80 -8.83
CA CYS A 31 -4.04 -1.77 -9.92
C CYS A 31 -3.64 -2.79 -10.98
N ARG A 32 -4.56 -3.69 -11.29
CA ARG A 32 -4.37 -4.81 -12.22
C ARG A 32 -5.31 -4.69 -13.39
N LYS A 33 -4.78 -4.79 -14.61
CA LYS A 33 -5.60 -4.85 -15.82
C LYS A 33 -6.14 -6.28 -15.99
N ILE A 34 -7.45 -6.41 -16.06
CA ILE A 34 -8.17 -7.65 -16.33
C ILE A 34 -8.72 -7.55 -17.75
N THR A 35 -8.32 -8.48 -18.62
CA THR A 35 -8.96 -8.69 -19.92
C THR A 35 -9.73 -10.00 -19.92
N GLN A 36 -10.75 -10.10 -20.78
CA GLN A 36 -11.64 -11.25 -20.83
C GLN A 36 -10.93 -12.59 -21.11
N ASP A 37 -9.77 -12.55 -21.77
CA ASP A 37 -8.92 -13.72 -22.01
C ASP A 37 -8.19 -14.21 -20.73
N HIS A 38 -7.84 -13.30 -19.81
CA HIS A 38 -7.19 -13.64 -18.55
C HIS A 38 -8.15 -14.35 -17.58
N LEU A 39 -9.44 -14.03 -17.65
CA LEU A 39 -10.50 -14.65 -16.84
C LEU A 39 -10.78 -16.11 -17.23
N GLN A 40 -10.51 -16.49 -18.48
CA GLN A 40 -10.78 -17.86 -18.98
C GLN A 40 -9.61 -18.84 -18.76
N GLY A 41 -8.38 -18.34 -18.59
CA GLY A 41 -7.17 -19.17 -18.50
C GLY A 41 -6.62 -19.39 -17.08
N THR A 42 -7.05 -18.60 -16.09
CA THR A 42 -6.48 -18.62 -14.74
C THR A 42 -7.58 -18.85 -13.71
N GLY A 43 -7.86 -20.12 -13.41
CA GLY A 43 -8.87 -20.48 -12.43
C GLY A 43 -8.54 -19.87 -11.06
N ASN A 44 -9.31 -18.87 -10.63
CA ASN A 44 -9.44 -18.32 -9.27
C ASN A 44 -8.17 -18.01 -8.44
N SER A 45 -6.95 -18.21 -8.97
CA SER A 45 -5.72 -18.19 -8.17
C SER A 45 -4.99 -16.84 -8.20
N ILE A 46 -5.36 -15.92 -9.09
CA ILE A 46 -4.76 -14.56 -9.15
C ILE A 46 -5.18 -13.70 -7.94
N PHE A 47 -6.33 -14.02 -7.33
CA PHE A 47 -6.91 -13.26 -6.22
C PHE A 47 -6.53 -13.80 -4.83
N LEU A 48 -5.58 -14.74 -4.72
CA LEU A 48 -5.28 -15.43 -3.46
C LEU A 48 -4.63 -14.59 -2.34
N ASP A 49 -4.29 -13.32 -2.60
CA ASP A 49 -3.84 -12.41 -1.54
C ASP A 49 -5.01 -11.47 -1.15
N ASP A 50 -6.00 -12.03 -0.45
CA ASP A 50 -7.16 -11.30 0.10
C ASP A 50 -6.80 -10.37 1.27
N ASN A 51 -5.51 -10.08 1.48
CA ASN A 51 -5.04 -9.25 2.59
C ASN A 51 -4.98 -7.76 2.21
N TYR A 52 -6.05 -7.27 1.59
CA TYR A 52 -6.30 -5.86 1.30
C TYR A 52 -7.42 -5.33 2.21
N ASP A 53 -7.33 -4.05 2.60
CA ASP A 53 -8.34 -3.42 3.47
C ASP A 53 -9.55 -2.93 2.66
N TYR A 54 -9.36 -2.69 1.36
CA TYR A 54 -10.41 -2.25 0.45
C TYR A 54 -10.10 -2.67 -0.99
N GLU A 55 -11.14 -2.94 -1.78
CA GLU A 55 -11.02 -3.22 -3.20
C GLU A 55 -12.20 -2.65 -3.99
N PHE A 56 -11.97 -2.40 -5.28
CA PHE A 56 -13.01 -1.99 -6.22
C PHE A 56 -12.57 -2.24 -7.66
N PHE A 57 -13.50 -2.10 -8.60
CA PHE A 57 -13.23 -2.25 -10.02
C PHE A 57 -13.57 -1.00 -10.81
N ILE A 58 -12.80 -0.74 -11.87
CA ILE A 58 -12.96 0.39 -12.78
C ILE A 58 -13.08 -0.16 -14.20
N GLU A 59 -14.16 0.17 -14.92
CA GLU A 59 -14.28 -0.15 -16.35
C GLU A 59 -13.50 0.88 -17.18
N ASN A 60 -12.82 0.43 -18.23
CA ASN A 60 -12.22 1.36 -19.17
C ASN A 60 -13.31 1.99 -20.04
N LEU A 61 -13.35 3.33 -20.06
CA LEU A 61 -14.36 4.08 -20.81
C LEU A 61 -14.24 3.88 -22.33
N ASP A 62 -13.03 3.64 -22.83
CA ASP A 62 -12.74 3.47 -24.26
C ASP A 62 -12.78 1.99 -24.72
N ASP A 63 -12.76 1.04 -23.77
CA ASP A 63 -12.73 -0.39 -24.05
C ASP A 63 -13.52 -1.18 -23.00
N SER A 64 -14.77 -1.52 -23.30
CA SER A 64 -15.65 -2.29 -22.40
C SER A 64 -15.17 -3.73 -22.14
N THR A 65 -14.15 -4.21 -22.83
CA THR A 65 -13.54 -5.54 -22.60
C THR A 65 -12.36 -5.48 -21.63
N THR A 66 -11.94 -4.27 -21.24
CA THR A 66 -10.90 -4.02 -20.25
C THR A 66 -11.53 -3.53 -18.95
N MET A 67 -11.25 -4.24 -17.87
CA MET A 67 -11.58 -3.86 -16.50
C MET A 67 -10.29 -3.71 -15.70
N PHE A 68 -10.28 -2.85 -14.69
CA PHE A 68 -9.20 -2.76 -13.73
C PHE A 68 -9.69 -3.20 -12.36
N HIS A 69 -8.94 -4.07 -11.71
CA HIS A 69 -9.11 -4.40 -10.31
C HIS A 69 -8.12 -3.58 -9.50
N VAL A 70 -8.64 -2.81 -8.55
CA VAL A 70 -7.85 -1.94 -7.69
C VAL A 70 -7.99 -2.42 -6.26
N THR A 71 -6.88 -2.76 -5.63
CA THR A 71 -6.82 -3.10 -4.20
C THR A 71 -6.02 -2.05 -3.46
N CYS A 72 -6.41 -1.82 -2.22
CA CYS A 72 -5.82 -0.84 -1.33
C CYS A 72 -5.49 -1.51 0.00
N LYS A 73 -4.27 -1.25 0.49
CA LYS A 73 -3.81 -1.67 1.81
C LYS A 73 -3.33 -0.46 2.60
N LEU A 74 -3.88 -0.27 3.78
CA LEU A 74 -3.48 0.77 4.71
C LEU A 74 -2.19 0.32 5.41
N LEU A 75 -1.16 1.15 5.30
CA LEU A 75 0.13 0.95 5.94
C LEU A 75 0.26 1.95 7.10
N PRO A 76 0.34 1.46 8.35
CA PRO A 76 0.63 2.32 9.49
C PRO A 76 1.99 2.99 9.32
N ASN A 77 2.13 4.27 9.70
CA ASN A 77 3.42 4.98 9.66
C ASN A 77 4.53 4.25 10.40
N SER A 78 4.20 3.55 11.49
CA SER A 78 5.13 2.69 12.23
C SER A 78 5.75 1.60 11.36
N LEU A 79 4.96 1.01 10.45
CA LEU A 79 5.42 -0.04 9.55
C LEU A 79 6.36 0.53 8.49
N ILE A 80 6.03 1.68 7.91
CA ILE A 80 6.89 2.36 6.93
C ILE A 80 8.23 2.76 7.55
N LEU A 81 8.21 3.33 8.76
CA LEU A 81 9.45 3.65 9.48
C LEU A 81 10.30 2.41 9.75
N ASN A 82 9.67 1.29 10.09
CA ASN A 82 10.40 0.05 10.30
C ASN A 82 11.05 -0.45 9.00
N ILE A 83 10.30 -0.44 7.89
CA ILE A 83 10.81 -0.80 6.56
C ILE A 83 12.01 0.10 6.20
N LEU A 84 11.89 1.42 6.35
CA LEU A 84 12.98 2.34 6.04
C LEU A 84 14.22 2.10 6.91
N ASN A 85 14.03 1.86 8.21
CA ASN A 85 15.14 1.55 9.11
C ASN A 85 15.84 0.25 8.74
N LYS A 86 15.08 -0.76 8.31
CA LYS A 86 15.59 -2.03 7.84
C LYS A 86 16.34 -1.88 6.52
N GLU A 87 15.74 -1.23 5.53
CA GLU A 87 16.31 -1.10 4.18
C GLU A 87 17.53 -0.17 4.14
N ILE A 88 17.54 0.92 4.93
CA ILE A 88 18.62 1.91 4.91
C ILE A 88 19.73 1.56 5.91
N TYR A 89 19.37 1.06 7.10
CA TYR A 89 20.32 0.87 8.20
C TYR A 89 20.47 -0.58 8.66
N GLY A 90 19.67 -1.52 8.12
CA GLY A 90 19.69 -2.92 8.54
C GLY A 90 19.06 -3.20 9.91
N PHE A 91 18.37 -2.21 10.50
CA PHE A 91 17.70 -2.38 11.79
C PHE A 91 16.28 -2.91 11.61
N ASP A 92 16.05 -4.16 12.01
CA ASP A 92 14.71 -4.75 12.04
C ASP A 92 14.09 -4.55 13.43
N PHE A 93 13.13 -3.63 13.54
CA PHE A 93 12.36 -3.47 14.77
C PHE A 93 11.18 -4.44 14.74
N ASP A 94 11.04 -5.28 15.75
CA ASP A 94 9.77 -5.98 15.94
C ASP A 94 8.66 -4.92 16.15
N ILE A 95 7.53 -5.04 15.45
CA ILE A 95 6.39 -4.11 15.55
C ILE A 95 5.94 -3.97 17.03
N THR A 96 6.15 -5.02 17.83
CA THR A 96 5.92 -5.00 19.28
C THR A 96 6.91 -4.12 20.05
N GLU A 97 8.16 -4.01 19.62
CA GLU A 97 9.17 -3.10 20.20
C GLU A 97 8.86 -1.63 19.89
N LEU A 98 8.39 -1.31 18.69
CA LEU A 98 8.03 0.06 18.32
C LEU A 98 6.85 0.58 19.16
N ARG A 99 5.84 -0.28 19.41
CA ARG A 99 4.75 0.02 20.36
C ARG A 99 5.26 0.27 21.79
N ARG A 100 6.31 -0.43 22.23
CA ARG A 100 6.93 -0.23 23.56
C ARG A 100 7.77 1.05 23.66
N ARG A 101 8.38 1.50 22.56
CA ARG A 101 9.18 2.74 22.54
C ARG A 101 8.35 4.03 22.53
N ASN A 102 7.03 3.95 22.32
CA ASN A 102 6.10 5.03 22.66
C ASN A 102 5.84 5.13 24.18
N SER A 103 6.87 4.86 24.99
CA SER A 103 6.82 5.09 26.43
C SER A 103 6.95 6.59 26.68
N LEU A 104 6.02 7.15 27.45
CA LEU A 104 6.08 8.53 27.90
C LEU A 104 7.48 8.81 28.48
N THR A 105 8.13 9.87 27.99
CA THR A 105 9.38 10.36 28.57
C THR A 105 9.15 10.72 30.04
N LEU A 106 10.20 10.70 30.86
CA LEU A 106 10.10 11.05 32.28
C LEU A 106 9.40 12.41 32.48
N HIS A 107 9.69 13.37 31.61
CA HIS A 107 9.06 14.68 31.62
C HIS A 107 7.55 14.62 31.35
N GLN A 108 7.12 13.83 30.36
CA GLN A 108 5.70 13.63 30.08
C GLN A 108 4.96 12.92 31.22
N LYS A 109 5.63 12.00 31.93
CA LYS A 109 5.08 11.35 33.13
C LYS A 109 4.89 12.35 34.27
N LEU A 110 5.90 13.19 34.53
CA LEU A 110 5.85 14.23 35.56
C LEU A 110 4.76 15.28 35.28
N ASN A 111 4.45 15.57 34.01
CA ASN A 111 3.36 16.48 33.64
C ASN A 111 1.96 15.87 33.85
N LEU A 112 1.85 14.55 34.01
CA LEU A 112 0.59 13.83 34.23
C LEU A 112 0.37 13.43 35.70
N GLU A 113 1.40 13.54 36.54
CA GLU A 113 1.28 13.35 37.98
C GLU A 113 0.83 14.68 38.62
N PRO A 114 -0.35 14.74 39.26
CA PRO A 114 -0.73 15.92 40.01
C PRO A 114 0.29 16.14 41.14
N ALA A 115 0.73 17.39 41.30
CA ALA A 115 1.60 17.78 42.39
C ALA A 115 0.99 17.30 43.71
N ARG A 116 1.66 16.37 44.38
CA ARG A 116 1.31 16.00 45.75
C ARG A 116 1.84 17.13 46.64
N GLU A 117 0.94 17.99 47.09
CA GLU A 117 1.16 18.87 48.25
C GLU A 117 1.38 18.04 49.52
#